data_AF-J4VAP5-F1
#
_entry.id   AF-J4VAP5-F1
#
_cell.length_a   1.000
_cell.length_b   1.000
_cell.length_c   1.000
_cell.angle_alpha   90.00
_cell.angle_beta   90.00
_cell.angle_gamma   90.00
#
_symmetry.space_group_name_H-M   'P 1'
#
loop_
_entity.id
_entity.type
_entity.pdbx_description
1 polymer ?
#
loop_
_entity_poly.entity_id
_entity_poly.type
_entity_poly.pdbx_seq_one_letter_code
_entity_poly.pdbx_strand_id
1 'polypeptide(L)'
;MYKFSFLGSESDSSNTWMWGFNNINGFDESLLEVAKNAKNKGEIWGVSELVTEQFELTDTINGNTLATVACGLSEQNLFYYRCPYDGGAAFVAVLDAPEDVFAHMTNVHKVAEILMRCIERFELDHKILIESFLAANGTAYEWDGDVLVARFEQGLRVEFERIGEIYRIKVLKIS
;
A
#
# COMPACT_ATOMS: atom_id res chain seq x y z
N MET A 1 12.70 -21.61 -6.56
CA MET A 1 13.50 -20.67 -5.74
C MET A 1 12.75 -19.36 -5.79
N TYR A 2 12.36 -18.79 -4.65
CA TYR A 2 11.72 -17.48 -4.65
C TYR A 2 12.74 -16.42 -5.09
N LYS A 3 12.29 -15.45 -5.89
CA LYS A 3 13.08 -14.27 -6.23
C LYS A 3 12.78 -13.17 -5.22
N PHE A 4 13.77 -12.34 -4.94
CA PHE A 4 13.65 -11.29 -3.95
C PHE A 4 14.19 -9.96 -4.49
N SER A 5 13.60 -8.86 -4.04
CA SER A 5 14.17 -7.53 -4.19
C SER A 5 14.39 -6.90 -2.81
N PHE A 6 15.57 -6.34 -2.58
CA PHE A 6 15.88 -5.60 -1.37
C PHE A 6 15.21 -4.22 -1.42
N LEU A 7 14.36 -3.96 -0.43
CA LEU A 7 13.59 -2.71 -0.32
C LEU A 7 14.40 -1.65 0.42
N GLY A 8 15.02 -2.04 1.53
CA GLY A 8 15.74 -1.13 2.41
C GLY A 8 15.91 -1.72 3.81
N SER A 9 16.43 -0.92 4.73
CA SER A 9 16.71 -1.34 6.10
C SER A 9 16.43 -0.25 7.12
N GLU A 10 15.94 -0.68 8.28
CA GLU A 10 15.86 0.10 9.51
C GLU A 10 17.15 -0.04 10.32
N SER A 11 17.56 1.05 10.98
CA SER A 11 18.64 1.07 11.97
C SER A 11 18.06 1.49 13.32
N ASP A 12 18.20 0.64 14.34
CA ASP A 12 17.71 0.91 15.69
C ASP A 12 18.56 2.01 16.35
N SER A 13 19.87 2.05 16.09
CA SER A 13 20.78 3.00 16.73
C SER A 13 20.60 4.44 16.25
N SER A 14 20.22 4.63 14.99
CA SER A 14 20.04 5.95 14.38
C SER A 14 18.58 6.30 14.13
N ASN A 15 17.65 5.38 14.36
CA ASN A 15 16.23 5.53 14.04
C ASN A 15 16.01 6.01 12.58
N THR A 16 16.70 5.38 11.63
CA THR A 16 16.65 5.77 10.22
C THR A 16 16.22 4.61 9.34
N TRP A 17 15.54 4.94 8.25
CA TRP A 17 15.39 4.10 7.08
C TRP A 17 16.43 4.43 6.04
N MET A 18 17.00 3.41 5.39
CA MET A 18 17.80 3.56 4.19
C MET A 18 17.22 2.69 3.08
N TRP A 19 16.95 3.30 1.93
CA TRP A 19 16.42 2.58 0.76
C TRP A 19 17.47 1.69 0.09
N GLY A 20 17.02 0.57 -0.45
CA GLY A 20 17.85 -0.36 -1.20
C GLY A 20 18.52 0.27 -2.43
N PHE A 21 17.85 1.24 -3.08
CA PHE A 21 18.41 1.94 -4.24
C PHE A 21 19.64 2.79 -3.93
N ASN A 22 19.90 3.13 -2.66
CA ASN A 22 21.13 3.80 -2.23
C ASN A 22 22.35 2.87 -2.44
N ASN A 23 22.12 1.55 -2.34
CA ASN A 23 23.04 0.50 -2.73
C ASN A 23 24.48 0.60 -2.18
N ILE A 24 24.64 1.03 -0.93
CA ILE A 24 25.97 1.17 -0.30
C ILE A 24 26.78 -0.14 -0.26
N ASN A 25 26.10 -1.29 -0.38
CA ASN A 25 26.68 -2.62 -0.35
C ASN A 25 27.05 -3.16 -1.75
N GLY A 26 26.75 -2.43 -2.83
CA GLY A 26 27.06 -2.86 -4.19
C GLY A 26 26.31 -4.12 -4.64
N PHE A 27 25.05 -4.27 -4.23
CA PHE A 27 24.17 -5.32 -4.72
C PHE A 27 23.95 -5.20 -6.23
N ASP A 28 23.70 -6.35 -6.85
CA ASP A 28 23.29 -6.42 -8.26
C ASP A 28 21.97 -5.65 -8.47
N GLU A 29 21.86 -4.97 -9.61
CA GLU A 29 20.74 -4.10 -9.90
C GLU A 29 19.40 -4.83 -9.99
N SER A 30 19.42 -6.12 -10.35
CA SER A 30 18.22 -6.96 -10.35
C SER A 30 17.63 -7.15 -8.96
N LEU A 31 18.44 -7.02 -7.89
CA LEU A 31 17.94 -7.09 -6.52
C LEU A 31 17.26 -5.80 -6.08
N LEU A 32 17.37 -4.70 -6.82
CA LEU A 32 16.90 -3.37 -6.37
C LEU A 32 15.67 -2.88 -7.14
N GLU A 33 15.10 -3.72 -8.00
CA GLU A 33 14.02 -3.36 -8.92
C GLU A 33 12.84 -2.67 -8.21
N VAL A 34 12.34 -3.24 -7.11
CA VAL A 34 11.15 -2.71 -6.42
C VAL A 34 11.46 -1.38 -5.72
N ALA A 35 12.63 -1.25 -5.08
CA ALA A 35 13.07 0.00 -4.48
C ALA A 35 13.25 1.11 -5.53
N LYS A 36 13.83 0.78 -6.69
CA LYS A 36 14.01 1.74 -7.80
C LYS A 36 12.68 2.15 -8.43
N ASN A 37 11.73 1.22 -8.58
CA ASN A 37 10.39 1.55 -9.03
C ASN A 37 9.70 2.53 -8.06
N ALA A 38 9.80 2.30 -6.75
CA ALA A 38 9.28 3.22 -5.74
C ALA A 38 9.92 4.62 -5.85
N LYS A 39 11.25 4.69 -6.03
CA LYS A 39 11.98 5.95 -6.27
C LYS A 39 11.46 6.69 -7.51
N ASN A 40 11.35 6.00 -8.65
CA ASN A 40 10.88 6.61 -9.90
C ASN A 40 9.47 7.18 -9.76
N LYS A 41 8.54 6.45 -9.12
CA LYS A 41 7.19 6.95 -8.83
C LYS A 41 7.21 8.12 -7.85
N GLY A 42 8.06 8.06 -6.82
CA GLY A 42 8.31 9.14 -5.88
C GLY A 42 8.78 10.44 -6.57
N GLU A 43 9.68 10.34 -7.54
CA GLU A 43 10.16 11.48 -8.33
C GLU A 43 9.04 12.10 -9.17
N ILE A 44 8.22 11.28 -9.83
CA ILE A 44 7.09 11.75 -10.64
C ILE A 44 6.04 12.46 -9.78
N TRP A 45 5.80 11.96 -8.56
CA TRP A 45 4.76 12.48 -7.68
C TRP A 45 5.24 13.54 -6.69
N GLY A 46 6.55 13.78 -6.60
CA GLY A 46 7.14 14.72 -5.65
C GLY A 46 7.05 14.25 -4.19
N VAL A 47 7.11 12.93 -3.94
CA VAL A 47 7.05 12.35 -2.59
C VAL A 47 8.46 12.12 -2.05
N SER A 48 8.94 12.99 -1.17
CA SER A 48 10.32 13.00 -0.68
C SER A 48 10.76 11.71 -0.01
N GLU A 49 9.86 11.03 0.68
CA GLU A 49 10.12 9.83 1.47
C GLU A 49 10.39 8.60 0.59
N LEU A 50 9.98 8.64 -0.68
CA LEU A 50 10.29 7.59 -1.66
C LEU A 50 11.59 7.84 -2.41
N VAL A 51 12.16 9.05 -2.32
CA VAL A 51 13.32 9.48 -3.12
C VAL A 51 14.56 9.69 -2.27
N THR A 52 14.39 10.17 -1.04
CA THR A 52 15.48 10.43 -0.10
C THR A 52 16.14 9.12 0.30
N GLU A 53 17.42 8.94 -0.04
CA GLU A 53 18.19 7.71 0.18
C GLU A 53 18.13 7.19 1.62
N GLN A 54 18.26 8.10 2.59
CA GLN A 54 18.19 7.79 4.01
C GLN A 54 17.57 8.97 4.79
N PHE A 55 16.67 8.67 5.71
CA PHE A 55 16.01 9.67 6.55
C PHE A 55 15.56 9.09 7.89
N GLU A 56 15.27 9.97 8.85
CA GLU A 56 14.76 9.59 10.17
C GLU A 56 13.33 9.06 10.11
N LEU A 57 13.06 8.01 10.87
CA LEU A 57 11.75 7.39 10.96
C LEU A 57 10.84 8.16 11.90
N THR A 58 9.54 8.07 11.63
CA THR A 58 8.47 8.52 12.53
C THR A 58 7.53 7.36 12.87
N ASP A 59 6.59 7.58 13.78
CA ASP A 59 5.59 6.57 14.14
C ASP A 59 4.75 6.12 12.93
N THR A 60 4.51 7.02 11.97
CA THR A 60 3.69 6.75 10.77
C THR A 60 4.54 6.37 9.55
N ILE A 61 5.75 6.89 9.45
CA ILE A 61 6.69 6.62 8.36
C ILE A 61 7.81 5.76 8.91
N ASN A 62 7.62 4.43 8.82
CA ASN A 62 8.54 3.39 9.27
C ASN A 62 8.73 2.33 8.17
N GLY A 63 9.60 1.34 8.40
CA GLY A 63 9.92 0.32 7.41
C GLY A 63 8.71 -0.51 6.96
N ASN A 64 7.72 -0.75 7.83
CA ASN A 64 6.49 -1.43 7.43
C ASN A 64 5.65 -0.58 6.47
N THR A 65 5.50 0.71 6.75
CA THR A 65 4.78 1.64 5.86
C THR A 65 5.48 1.74 4.51
N LEU A 66 6.79 1.98 4.52
CA LEU A 66 7.59 2.16 3.29
C LEU A 66 7.63 0.88 2.44
N ALA A 67 7.80 -0.28 3.08
CA ALA A 67 7.75 -1.56 2.38
C ALA A 67 6.37 -1.87 1.81
N THR A 68 5.29 -1.57 2.55
CA THR A 68 3.91 -1.73 2.07
C THR A 68 3.65 -0.84 0.85
N VAL A 69 4.06 0.43 0.90
CA VAL A 69 3.93 1.36 -0.22
C VAL A 69 4.74 0.87 -1.41
N ALA A 70 6.02 0.53 -1.23
CA ALA A 70 6.86 0.02 -2.33
C ALA A 70 6.24 -1.22 -2.99
N CYS A 71 5.65 -2.12 -2.19
CA CYS A 71 4.95 -3.30 -2.70
C CYS A 71 3.70 -2.93 -3.49
N GLY A 72 2.82 -2.10 -2.95
CA GLY A 72 1.60 -1.66 -3.64
C GLY A 72 1.90 -0.89 -4.93
N LEU A 73 3.01 -0.15 -4.96
CA LEU A 73 3.46 0.59 -6.13
C LEU A 73 4.12 -0.29 -7.19
N SER A 74 4.45 -1.54 -6.91
CA SER A 74 5.09 -2.43 -7.88
C SER A 74 4.15 -2.88 -9.00
N GLU A 75 2.84 -2.89 -8.75
CA GLU A 75 1.82 -3.51 -9.63
C GLU A 75 2.09 -5.01 -9.93
N GLN A 76 2.93 -5.65 -9.10
CA GLN A 76 3.26 -7.07 -9.17
C GLN A 76 2.59 -7.81 -8.01
N ASN A 77 2.35 -9.11 -8.17
CA ASN A 77 1.95 -10.00 -7.08
C ASN A 77 3.16 -10.27 -6.20
N LEU A 78 3.36 -9.44 -5.17
CA LEU A 78 4.46 -9.56 -4.23
C LEU A 78 4.06 -9.09 -2.84
N PHE A 79 4.80 -9.56 -1.83
CA PHE A 79 4.64 -9.14 -0.45
C PHE A 79 6.02 -8.88 0.16
N TYR A 80 6.09 -8.03 1.19
CA TYR A 80 7.34 -7.84 1.90
C TYR A 80 7.47 -8.80 3.06
N TYR A 81 8.73 -9.07 3.43
CA TYR A 81 9.10 -9.74 4.65
C TYR A 81 10.12 -8.89 5.41
N ARG A 82 9.91 -8.74 6.72
CA ARG A 82 10.83 -8.08 7.64
C ARG A 82 11.82 -9.09 8.20
N CYS A 83 13.10 -8.90 7.92
CA CYS A 83 14.23 -9.70 8.37
C CYS A 83 14.92 -9.00 9.56
N PRO A 84 14.52 -9.26 10.82
CA PRO A 84 15.18 -8.66 11.97
C PRO A 84 16.61 -9.17 12.14
N TYR A 85 17.50 -8.30 12.61
CA TYR A 85 18.86 -8.62 13.04
C TYR A 85 19.28 -7.74 14.22
N ASP A 86 20.46 -7.98 14.78
CA ASP A 86 20.96 -7.17 15.90
C ASP A 86 21.24 -5.72 15.45
N GLY A 87 20.45 -4.77 15.95
CA GLY A 87 20.54 -3.34 15.61
C GLY A 87 19.66 -2.86 14.46
N GLY A 88 18.69 -3.67 13.98
CA GLY A 88 17.70 -3.20 13.02
C GLY A 88 16.94 -4.30 12.29
N ALA A 89 16.50 -3.99 11.07
CA ALA A 89 15.86 -4.97 10.20
C ALA A 89 16.04 -4.64 8.72
N ALA A 90 16.25 -5.67 7.92
CA ALA A 90 16.21 -5.57 6.46
C ALA A 90 14.78 -5.89 5.99
N PHE A 91 14.36 -5.26 4.90
CA PHE A 91 13.07 -5.50 4.27
C PHE A 91 13.31 -5.97 2.84
N VAL A 92 12.67 -7.08 2.50
CA VAL A 92 12.74 -7.68 1.16
C VAL A 92 11.35 -7.88 0.61
N ALA A 93 11.14 -7.58 -0.66
CA ALA A 93 9.98 -8.04 -1.41
C ALA A 93 10.23 -9.46 -1.88
N VAL A 94 9.28 -10.35 -1.63
CA VAL A 94 9.21 -11.70 -2.18
C VAL A 94 8.38 -11.62 -3.45
N LEU A 95 9.04 -11.84 -4.59
CA LEU A 95 8.44 -11.73 -5.91
C LEU A 95 7.70 -13.02 -6.29
N ASP A 96 6.92 -12.94 -7.37
CA ASP A 96 6.20 -14.08 -7.96
C ASP A 96 5.31 -14.78 -6.92
N ALA A 97 4.63 -14.00 -6.08
CA ALA A 97 3.71 -14.54 -5.09
C ALA A 97 2.51 -15.21 -5.77
N PRO A 98 1.96 -16.29 -5.19
CA PRO A 98 0.86 -17.03 -5.80
C PRO A 98 -0.36 -16.15 -6.11
N GLU A 99 -0.93 -16.30 -7.31
CA GLU A 99 -2.07 -15.48 -7.76
C GLU A 99 -3.30 -15.60 -6.84
N ASP A 100 -3.50 -16.75 -6.20
CA ASP A 100 -4.61 -17.00 -5.28
C ASP A 100 -4.53 -16.13 -4.01
N VAL A 101 -3.34 -15.70 -3.61
CA VAL A 101 -3.15 -14.73 -2.50
C VAL A 101 -3.71 -13.35 -2.86
N PHE A 102 -3.69 -13.00 -4.15
CA PHE A 102 -4.14 -11.70 -4.69
C PHE A 102 -5.47 -11.83 -5.44
N ALA A 103 -6.17 -12.95 -5.29
CA ALA A 103 -7.46 -13.17 -5.94
C ALA A 103 -8.48 -12.10 -5.52
N HIS A 104 -9.34 -11.74 -6.47
CA HIS A 104 -10.40 -10.76 -6.25
C HIS A 104 -11.27 -11.14 -5.04
N MET A 105 -11.47 -10.18 -4.15
CA MET A 105 -12.38 -10.32 -3.03
C MET A 105 -13.82 -10.27 -3.53
N THR A 106 -14.53 -11.39 -3.38
CA THR A 106 -15.96 -11.52 -3.74
C THR A 106 -16.88 -11.35 -2.53
N ASN A 107 -16.39 -11.63 -1.31
CA ASN A 107 -17.15 -11.49 -0.08
C ASN A 107 -17.26 -10.02 0.35
N VAL A 108 -18.39 -9.39 0.00
CA VAL A 108 -18.68 -7.98 0.27
C VAL A 108 -18.67 -7.62 1.77
N HIS A 109 -19.02 -8.55 2.67
CA HIS A 109 -18.95 -8.29 4.11
C HIS A 109 -17.50 -8.13 4.57
N LYS A 110 -16.59 -8.97 4.07
CA LYS A 110 -15.16 -8.86 4.35
C LYS A 110 -14.57 -7.58 3.75
N VAL A 111 -15.02 -7.19 2.55
CA VAL A 111 -14.65 -5.90 1.93
C VAL A 111 -15.06 -4.74 2.84
N ALA A 112 -16.32 -4.69 3.27
CA ALA A 112 -16.82 -3.65 4.16
C ALA A 112 -16.04 -3.60 5.49
N GLU A 113 -15.74 -4.76 6.10
CA GLU A 113 -14.93 -4.85 7.32
C GLU A 113 -13.52 -4.25 7.13
N ILE A 114 -12.85 -4.54 6.01
CA ILE A 114 -11.53 -3.98 5.70
C ILE A 114 -11.61 -2.47 5.52
N LEU A 115 -12.55 -1.98 4.72
CA LEU A 115 -12.73 -0.54 4.47
C LEU A 115 -13.00 0.22 5.76
N MET A 116 -13.87 -0.29 6.62
CA MET A 116 -14.19 0.33 7.91
C MET A 116 -12.98 0.34 8.84
N ARG A 117 -12.20 -0.75 8.92
CA ARG A 117 -10.96 -0.76 9.70
C ARG A 117 -9.94 0.26 9.22
N CYS A 118 -9.82 0.49 7.91
CA CYS A 118 -8.95 1.52 7.38
C CYS A 118 -9.40 2.91 7.81
N ILE A 119 -10.71 3.19 7.73
CA ILE A 119 -11.30 4.47 8.13
C ILE A 119 -11.16 4.74 9.64
N GLU A 120 -11.29 3.70 10.47
CA GLU A 120 -11.12 3.82 11.92
C GLU A 120 -9.67 4.10 12.32
N ARG A 121 -8.71 3.59 11.53
CA ARG A 121 -7.28 3.66 11.85
C ARG A 121 -6.58 4.88 11.26
N PHE A 122 -7.06 5.39 10.13
CA PHE A 122 -6.38 6.42 9.36
C PHE A 122 -7.33 7.56 9.02
N GLU A 123 -6.81 8.79 9.05
CA GLU A 123 -7.53 9.96 8.53
C GLU A 123 -7.41 9.95 6.99
N LEU A 124 -8.45 9.45 6.33
CA LEU A 124 -8.48 9.24 4.89
C LEU A 124 -9.61 10.05 4.26
N ASP A 125 -9.47 10.34 2.97
CA ASP A 125 -10.64 10.60 2.14
C ASP A 125 -11.28 9.25 1.80
N HIS A 126 -12.53 9.04 2.24
CA HIS A 126 -13.17 7.73 2.15
C HIS A 126 -13.52 7.40 0.70
N LYS A 127 -13.74 8.41 -0.14
CA LYS A 127 -14.02 8.22 -1.56
C LYS A 127 -12.77 7.70 -2.26
N ILE A 128 -11.62 8.34 -2.04
CA ILE A 128 -10.34 7.88 -2.60
C ILE A 128 -10.03 6.45 -2.15
N LEU A 129 -10.21 6.13 -0.86
CA LEU A 129 -10.00 4.78 -0.33
C LEU A 129 -10.86 3.74 -1.07
N ILE A 130 -12.17 3.98 -1.18
CA ILE A 130 -13.10 3.02 -1.76
C ILE A 130 -12.84 2.86 -3.26
N GLU A 131 -12.67 3.95 -4.01
CA GLU A 131 -12.39 3.88 -5.44
C GLU A 131 -11.07 3.15 -5.72
N SER A 132 -10.02 3.46 -4.96
CA SER A 132 -8.72 2.80 -5.09
C SER A 132 -8.81 1.30 -4.79
N PHE A 133 -9.56 0.93 -3.75
CA PHE A 133 -9.81 -0.47 -3.42
C PHE A 133 -10.54 -1.19 -4.55
N LEU A 134 -11.62 -0.63 -5.06
CA LEU A 134 -12.44 -1.25 -6.11
C LEU A 134 -11.64 -1.39 -7.41
N ALA A 135 -10.84 -0.39 -7.76
CA ALA A 135 -9.93 -0.46 -8.90
C ALA A 135 -8.89 -1.57 -8.72
N ALA A 136 -8.22 -1.64 -7.56
CA ALA A 136 -7.26 -2.69 -7.27
C ALA A 136 -7.90 -4.09 -7.26
N ASN A 137 -9.14 -4.19 -6.79
CA ASN A 137 -9.91 -5.43 -6.77
C ASN A 137 -10.58 -5.76 -8.11
N GLY A 138 -10.42 -4.94 -9.16
CA GLY A 138 -11.08 -5.14 -10.46
C GLY A 138 -12.61 -5.13 -10.40
N THR A 139 -13.20 -4.48 -9.39
CA THR A 139 -14.65 -4.46 -9.16
C THR A 139 -15.28 -3.28 -9.87
N ALA A 140 -16.19 -3.55 -10.81
CA ALA A 140 -16.95 -2.51 -11.48
C ALA A 140 -17.87 -1.76 -10.51
N TYR A 141 -17.98 -0.44 -10.69
CA TYR A 141 -18.87 0.40 -9.91
C TYR A 141 -19.42 1.55 -10.75
N GLU A 142 -20.52 2.12 -10.29
CA GLU A 142 -21.19 3.27 -10.91
C GLU A 142 -21.48 4.34 -9.86
N TRP A 143 -21.54 5.59 -10.33
CA TRP A 143 -21.89 6.76 -9.52
C TRP A 143 -23.30 7.25 -9.88
N ASP A 144 -24.07 7.60 -8.85
CA ASP A 144 -25.34 8.33 -8.95
C ASP A 144 -25.35 9.46 -7.92
N GLY A 145 -24.92 10.66 -8.33
CA GLY A 145 -24.67 11.78 -7.42
C GLY A 145 -23.60 11.41 -6.38
N ASP A 146 -23.92 11.55 -5.10
CA ASP A 146 -23.03 11.23 -3.97
C ASP A 146 -23.10 9.75 -3.55
N VAL A 147 -23.56 8.87 -4.45
CA VAL A 147 -23.75 7.44 -4.18
C VAL A 147 -22.85 6.64 -5.10
N LEU A 148 -22.07 5.73 -4.53
CA LEU A 148 -21.34 4.70 -5.25
C LEU A 148 -22.05 3.35 -5.10
N VAL A 149 -22.23 2.64 -6.21
CA VAL A 149 -22.76 1.27 -6.24
C VAL A 149 -21.72 0.35 -6.87
N ALA A 150 -21.09 -0.51 -6.07
CA ALA A 150 -20.13 -1.51 -6.52
C ALA A 150 -20.79 -2.87 -6.76
N ARG A 151 -20.37 -3.53 -7.84
CA ARG A 151 -20.94 -4.77 -8.36
C ARG A 151 -20.17 -5.99 -7.85
N PHE A 152 -20.47 -6.43 -6.64
CA PHE A 152 -20.17 -7.80 -6.19
C PHE A 152 -21.40 -8.69 -6.43
N GLU A 153 -21.35 -9.97 -6.03
CA GLU A 153 -22.52 -10.87 -6.08
C GLU A 153 -23.70 -10.31 -5.26
N GLN A 154 -23.39 -9.71 -4.12
CA GLN A 154 -24.29 -8.86 -3.34
C GLN A 154 -23.84 -7.40 -3.54
N GLY A 155 -24.76 -6.51 -3.86
CA GLY A 155 -24.41 -5.11 -4.15
C GLY A 155 -23.81 -4.42 -2.92
N LEU A 156 -22.77 -3.60 -3.12
CA LEU A 156 -22.29 -2.67 -2.10
C LEU A 156 -22.69 -1.26 -2.49
N ARG A 157 -23.51 -0.62 -1.65
CA ARG A 157 -23.95 0.75 -1.86
C ARG A 157 -23.39 1.65 -0.76
N VAL A 158 -22.68 2.70 -1.17
CA VAL A 158 -22.05 3.68 -0.27
C VAL A 158 -22.58 5.07 -0.59
N GLU A 159 -23.15 5.73 0.41
CA GLU A 159 -23.50 7.15 0.35
C GLU A 159 -22.40 7.96 0.99
N PHE A 160 -21.97 9.02 0.31
CA PHE A 160 -20.99 9.94 0.83
C PHE A 160 -21.64 11.22 1.31
N GLU A 161 -20.98 11.85 2.27
CA GLU A 161 -21.20 13.24 2.63
C GLU A 161 -19.87 13.98 2.59
N ARG A 162 -19.93 15.27 2.29
CA ARG A 162 -18.74 16.13 2.26
C ARG A 162 -18.60 16.86 3.58
N ILE A 163 -17.43 16.72 4.21
CA ILE A 163 -17.06 17.46 5.42
C ILE A 163 -15.80 18.27 5.11
N GLY A 164 -15.98 19.57 4.87
CA GLY A 164 -14.88 20.43 4.42
C GLY A 164 -14.41 20.07 3.01
N GLU A 165 -13.17 19.62 2.90
CA GLU A 165 -12.53 19.21 1.65
C GLU A 165 -12.53 17.69 1.42
N ILE A 166 -12.92 16.89 2.41
CA ILE A 166 -12.89 15.44 2.34
C ILE A 166 -14.29 14.83 2.22
N TYR A 167 -14.37 13.68 1.55
CA TYR A 167 -15.56 12.84 1.53
C TYR A 167 -15.51 11.80 2.66
N ARG A 168 -16.64 11.65 3.35
CA ARG A 168 -16.86 10.61 4.36
C ARG A 168 -18.03 9.73 3.99
N ILE A 169 -18.02 8.51 4.51
CA ILE A 169 -19.15 7.58 4.38
C ILE A 169 -20.25 8.07 5.33
N LYS A 170 -21.41 8.36 4.76
CA LYS A 170 -22.66 8.63 5.50
C LYS A 170 -23.42 7.34 5.77
N VAL A 171 -23.50 6.46 4.76
CA VAL A 171 -24.21 5.19 4.83
C VAL A 171 -23.44 4.15 4.01
N LEU A 172 -23.31 2.94 4.56
CA LEU A 172 -22.84 1.76 3.81
C LEU A 172 -23.88 0.65 3.96
N LYS A 173 -24.34 0.10 2.84
CA LYS A 173 -25.36 -0.95 2.78
C LYS A 173 -24.92 -2.06 1.84
N ILE A 174 -25.19 -3.29 2.26
CA ILE A 174 -25.01 -4.51 1.46
C ILE A 174 -26.42 -4.99 1.09
N SER A 175 -26.65 -5.30 -0.19
CA SER A 175 -27.95 -5.69 -0.76
C SER A 175 -27.92 -7.06 -1.40
#